data_AF-A0A6F8T6V5-F1
#
_entry.id   AF-A0A6F8T6V5-F1
#
_cell.length_a   1.000
_cell.length_b   1.000
_cell.length_c   1.000
_cell.angle_alpha   90.00
_cell.angle_beta   90.00
_cell.angle_gamma   90.00
#
_symmetry.space_group_name_H-M   'P 1'
#
loop_
_entity.id
_entity.type
_entity.pdbx_description
1 polymer ?
#
loop_
_entity_poly.entity_id
_entity_poly.type
_entity_poly.pdbx_seq_one_letter_code
_entity_poly.pdbx_strand_id
1 'polypeptide(L)'
;MHQGTSEIVVLKPTAVFLSFLASQLPDLDVPDLKLLQTDCTAYVINKHHSVSETVAEIEKNFSTMFRHEICRWLGNEARNEIETNFLDFLCCFKFEIHSHIILMEASLESGHQLLIIKPRSLLLDWMKSAVEGHEDLENVIEGVSLSNLTENATVLIKNFPDLKEMRSFIKKYYKPIFETSMSRISNQSSEWPLVNSYQAFSQYFTIGIHTQLVHLPH
;
A
#
# COMPACT_ATOMS: atom_id res chain seq x y z
N MET A 1 -4.38 -3.45 23.10
CA MET A 1 -4.14 -3.48 21.64
C MET A 1 -2.63 -3.33 21.44
N HIS A 2 -1.92 -4.39 21.08
CA HIS A 2 -0.50 -4.27 20.77
C HIS A 2 -0.39 -3.47 19.47
N GLN A 3 0.21 -2.27 19.52
CA GLN A 3 0.65 -1.59 18.31
C GLN A 3 1.68 -2.50 17.65
N GLY A 4 1.43 -2.89 16.39
CA GLY A 4 2.32 -3.78 15.66
C GLY A 4 3.73 -3.19 15.58
N THR A 5 4.75 -4.05 15.68
CA THR A 5 6.17 -3.70 15.60
C THR A 5 6.66 -3.55 14.16
N SER A 6 5.77 -3.57 13.18
CA SER A 6 6.11 -3.63 11.75
C SER A 6 5.33 -2.60 10.94
N GLU A 7 5.93 -2.22 9.81
CA GLU A 7 5.32 -1.41 8.77
C GLU A 7 5.45 -2.11 7.42
N ILE A 8 4.54 -1.79 6.51
CA ILE A 8 4.55 -2.27 5.14
C ILE A 8 4.94 -1.12 4.22
N VAL A 9 6.01 -1.31 3.46
CA VAL A 9 6.45 -0.39 2.41
C VAL A 9 6.09 -0.96 1.05
N VAL A 10 5.18 -0.31 0.35
CA VAL A 10 4.82 -0.68 -1.03
C VAL A 10 5.65 0.15 -1.98
N LEU A 11 6.40 -0.53 -2.85
CA LEU A 11 7.14 0.13 -3.92
C LEU A 11 6.26 0.23 -5.16
N LYS A 12 5.91 1.45 -5.55
CA LYS A 12 5.19 1.71 -6.80
C LYS A 12 6.18 2.10 -7.89
N PRO A 13 6.37 1.27 -8.94
CA PRO A 13 7.20 1.61 -10.07
C PRO A 13 6.85 2.96 -10.70
N THR A 14 7.86 3.76 -11.02
CA THR A 14 7.70 5.01 -11.79
C THR A 14 8.06 4.80 -13.26
N ALA A 15 7.83 5.82 -14.09
CA ALA A 15 8.32 5.81 -15.48
C ALA A 15 9.85 5.70 -15.56
N VAL A 16 10.57 6.16 -14.53
CA VAL A 16 12.04 6.03 -14.45
C VAL A 16 12.42 4.56 -14.31
N PHE A 17 11.75 3.80 -13.45
CA PHE A 17 11.99 2.36 -13.34
C PHE A 17 11.66 1.61 -14.64
N LEU A 18 10.57 1.97 -15.32
CA LEU A 18 10.25 1.39 -16.62
C LEU A 18 11.37 1.66 -17.64
N SER A 19 11.88 2.90 -17.66
CA SER A 19 12.98 3.31 -18.56
C SER A 19 14.28 2.59 -18.20
N PHE A 20 14.51 2.37 -16.91
CA PHE A 20 15.63 1.57 -16.41
C PHE A 20 15.52 0.12 -16.89
N LEU A 21 14.36 -0.54 -16.74
CA LEU A 21 14.17 -1.91 -17.23
C LEU A 21 14.40 -2.03 -18.74
N ALA A 22 13.87 -1.08 -19.52
CA ALA A 22 14.04 -1.05 -20.97
C ALA A 22 15.50 -0.86 -21.41
N SER A 23 16.32 -0.15 -20.62
CA SER A 23 17.75 0.01 -20.93
C SER A 23 18.57 -1.25 -20.66
N GLN A 24 18.13 -2.09 -19.70
CA GLN A 24 18.82 -3.34 -19.38
C GLN A 24 18.58 -4.43 -20.44
N LEU A 25 17.45 -4.41 -21.15
CA LEU A 25 17.11 -5.41 -22.16
C LEU A 25 16.44 -4.77 -23.39
N PRO A 26 17.23 -4.29 -24.36
CA PRO A 26 16.70 -3.66 -25.59
C PRO A 26 15.80 -4.59 -26.43
N ASP A 27 15.97 -5.90 -26.29
CA ASP A 27 15.30 -6.92 -27.11
C ASP A 27 14.11 -7.60 -26.40
N LEU A 28 13.80 -7.24 -25.14
CA LEU A 28 12.67 -7.81 -24.39
C LEU A 28 11.46 -6.87 -24.43
N ASP A 29 10.26 -7.44 -24.65
CA ASP A 29 9.01 -6.68 -24.54
C ASP A 29 8.73 -6.36 -23.07
N VAL A 30 9.11 -5.15 -22.64
CA VAL A 30 8.92 -4.68 -21.26
C VAL A 30 7.45 -4.32 -21.06
N PRO A 31 6.80 -4.79 -19.97
CA PRO A 31 5.41 -4.46 -19.69
C PRO A 31 5.19 -2.94 -19.56
N ASP A 32 3.98 -2.49 -19.90
CA ASP A 32 3.62 -1.09 -19.69
C ASP A 32 3.61 -0.70 -18.19
N LEU A 33 3.71 0.61 -17.92
CA LEU A 33 3.75 1.11 -16.54
C LEU A 33 2.50 0.74 -15.74
N LYS A 34 1.34 0.63 -16.40
CA LYS A 34 0.07 0.32 -15.71
C LYS A 34 0.09 -1.12 -15.21
N LEU A 35 0.65 -2.04 -15.97
CA LEU A 35 0.84 -3.43 -15.59
C LEU A 35 1.85 -3.54 -14.44
N LEU A 36 2.98 -2.80 -14.52
CA LEU A 36 3.95 -2.73 -13.41
C LEU A 36 3.32 -2.25 -12.09
N GLN A 37 2.37 -1.31 -12.18
CA GLN A 37 1.69 -0.74 -11.01
C GLN A 37 0.46 -1.54 -10.54
N THR A 38 0.03 -2.57 -11.28
CA THR A 38 -1.19 -3.33 -10.96
C THR A 38 -0.97 -4.23 -9.73
N ASP A 39 0.20 -4.86 -9.64
CA ASP A 39 0.60 -5.71 -8.53
C ASP A 39 1.98 -5.26 -8.06
N CYS A 40 2.02 -4.32 -7.12
CA CYS A 40 3.27 -3.80 -6.58
C CYS A 40 3.82 -4.72 -5.48
N THR A 41 5.14 -4.75 -5.32
CA THR A 41 5.76 -5.46 -4.20
C THR A 41 5.63 -4.66 -2.92
N ALA A 42 5.30 -5.36 -1.84
CA ALA A 42 5.25 -4.84 -0.50
C ALA A 42 6.34 -5.48 0.36
N TYR A 43 7.03 -4.68 1.15
CA TYR A 43 8.13 -5.10 2.01
C TYR A 43 7.74 -4.90 3.47
N VAL A 44 7.98 -5.91 4.30
CA VAL A 44 7.85 -5.79 5.75
C VAL A 44 9.13 -5.18 6.30
N ILE A 45 9.02 -4.10 7.05
CA ILE A 45 10.11 -3.46 7.79
C ILE A 45 9.73 -3.30 9.26
N ASN A 46 10.70 -2.95 10.10
CA ASN A 46 10.40 -2.60 11.48
C ASN A 46 9.70 -1.26 11.56
N LYS A 47 8.79 -1.13 12.52
CA LYS A 47 8.16 0.16 12.80
C LYS A 47 9.11 1.03 13.58
N HIS A 48 9.38 2.22 13.06
CA HIS A 48 10.20 3.22 13.72
C HIS A 48 9.37 4.37 14.28
N HIS A 49 10.00 5.18 15.13
CA HIS A 49 9.35 6.33 15.76
C HIS A 49 9.49 7.60 14.92
N SER A 50 10.41 7.61 13.96
CA SER A 50 10.64 8.72 13.06
C SER A 50 10.74 8.29 11.60
N VAL A 51 10.33 9.17 10.70
CA VAL A 51 10.48 8.99 9.24
C VAL A 51 11.96 8.82 8.87
N SER A 52 12.87 9.50 9.59
CA SER A 52 14.32 9.39 9.33
C SER A 52 14.85 7.98 9.58
N GLU A 53 14.38 7.31 10.63
CA GLU A 53 14.77 5.92 10.93
C GLU A 53 14.18 4.96 9.91
N THR A 54 12.92 5.15 9.51
CA THR A 54 12.30 4.39 8.42
C THR A 54 13.09 4.53 7.11
N VAL A 55 13.49 5.74 6.75
CA VAL A 55 14.33 6.00 5.56
C VAL A 55 15.69 5.32 5.69
N ALA A 56 16.32 5.37 6.87
CA ALA A 56 17.60 4.71 7.10
C ALA A 56 17.52 3.18 6.97
N GLU A 57 16.41 2.55 7.40
CA GLU A 57 16.20 1.11 7.18
C GLU A 57 15.99 0.78 5.70
N ILE A 58 15.26 1.63 4.96
CA ILE A 58 15.11 1.48 3.50
C ILE A 58 16.47 1.64 2.81
N GLU A 59 17.28 2.63 3.20
CA GLU A 59 18.63 2.84 2.67
C GLU A 59 19.56 1.65 2.97
N LYS A 60 19.48 1.05 4.17
CA LYS A 60 20.23 -0.17 4.47
C LYS A 60 19.90 -1.32 3.51
N ASN A 61 18.65 -1.40 3.05
CA ASN A 61 18.12 -2.54 2.30
C ASN A 61 17.85 -2.27 0.81
N PHE A 62 18.11 -1.05 0.31
CA PHE A 62 17.65 -0.65 -1.03
C PHE A 62 18.22 -1.56 -2.12
N SER A 63 19.46 -2.02 -1.99
CA SER A 63 20.11 -2.88 -2.99
C SER A 63 19.39 -4.21 -3.14
N THR A 64 18.99 -4.82 -2.02
CA THR A 64 18.19 -6.06 -1.97
C THR A 64 16.80 -5.84 -2.56
N MET A 65 16.11 -4.77 -2.15
CA MET A 65 14.78 -4.41 -2.66
C MET A 65 14.82 -4.17 -4.17
N PHE A 66 15.80 -3.40 -4.64
CA PHE A 66 15.90 -3.04 -6.04
C PHE A 66 16.24 -4.25 -6.91
N ARG A 67 17.18 -5.09 -6.47
CA ARG A 67 17.49 -6.35 -7.15
C ARG A 67 16.27 -7.26 -7.24
N HIS A 68 15.50 -7.38 -6.16
CA HIS A 68 14.24 -8.13 -6.17
C HIS A 68 13.27 -7.60 -7.24
N GLU A 69 13.04 -6.29 -7.28
CA GLU A 69 12.15 -5.69 -8.27
C GLU A 69 12.62 -5.93 -9.70
N ILE A 70 13.93 -5.86 -9.96
CA ILE A 70 14.42 -6.10 -11.32
C ILE A 70 14.31 -7.57 -11.70
N CYS A 71 14.72 -8.49 -10.81
CA CYS A 71 14.61 -9.94 -11.04
C CYS A 71 13.17 -10.39 -11.23
N ARG A 72 12.21 -9.73 -10.56
CA ARG A 72 10.78 -10.00 -10.73
C ARG A 72 10.31 -9.82 -12.17
N TRP A 73 10.84 -8.83 -12.89
CA TRP A 73 10.43 -8.51 -14.26
C TRP A 73 11.35 -9.10 -15.32
N LEU A 74 12.65 -9.17 -15.07
CA LEU A 74 13.65 -9.60 -16.05
C LEU A 74 14.16 -11.03 -15.81
N GLY A 75 13.77 -11.67 -14.71
CA GLY A 75 14.23 -12.98 -14.29
C GLY A 75 15.53 -12.96 -13.47
N ASN A 76 15.90 -14.12 -12.91
CA ASN A 76 17.06 -14.27 -12.03
C ASN A 76 18.41 -14.07 -12.73
N GLU A 77 18.44 -14.25 -14.05
CA GLU A 77 19.63 -14.10 -14.90
C GLU A 77 19.86 -12.66 -15.34
N ALA A 78 19.07 -11.69 -14.85
CA ALA A 78 19.28 -10.28 -15.14
C ALA A 78 20.70 -9.85 -14.74
N ARG A 79 21.55 -9.66 -15.76
CA ARG A 79 22.97 -9.29 -15.63
C ARG A 79 23.08 -7.79 -15.49
N ASN A 80 22.76 -7.31 -14.29
CA ASN A 80 22.84 -5.88 -14.02
C ASN A 80 24.08 -5.65 -13.16
N GLU A 81 25.04 -4.88 -13.66
CA GLU A 81 25.93 -4.11 -12.79
C GLU A 81 25.06 -3.02 -12.16
N ILE A 82 24.38 -3.36 -11.07
CA ILE A 82 23.55 -2.42 -10.32
C ILE A 82 24.51 -1.52 -9.54
N GLU A 83 25.17 -0.58 -10.22
CA GLU A 83 25.89 0.55 -9.62
C GLU A 83 24.91 1.68 -9.22
N THR A 84 23.68 1.32 -8.85
CA THR A 84 22.68 2.33 -8.51
C THR A 84 22.88 2.74 -7.06
N ASN A 85 23.08 4.03 -6.85
CA ASN A 85 23.10 4.60 -5.51
C ASN A 85 21.65 4.73 -4.98
N PHE A 86 21.49 5.07 -3.70
CA PHE A 86 20.17 5.19 -3.08
C PHE A 86 19.25 6.20 -3.78
N LEU A 87 19.79 7.27 -4.39
CA LEU A 87 18.99 8.28 -5.09
C LEU A 87 18.34 7.71 -6.36
N ASP A 88 19.04 6.85 -7.10
CA ASP A 88 18.47 6.20 -8.29
C ASP A 88 17.30 5.29 -7.90
N PHE A 89 17.44 4.58 -6.78
CA PHE A 89 16.36 3.78 -6.20
C PHE A 89 15.14 4.66 -5.83
N LEU A 90 15.37 5.80 -5.17
CA LEU A 90 14.31 6.75 -4.84
C LEU A 90 13.62 7.35 -6.09
N CYS A 91 14.33 7.49 -7.20
CA CYS A 91 13.73 7.95 -8.47
C CYS A 91 12.89 6.86 -9.16
N CYS A 92 13.28 5.59 -9.00
CA CYS A 92 12.60 4.45 -9.59
C CYS A 92 11.26 4.13 -8.92
N PHE A 93 11.08 4.47 -7.64
CA PHE A 93 9.90 4.07 -6.90
C PHE A 93 9.25 5.21 -6.12
N LYS A 94 7.93 5.24 -6.15
CA LYS A 94 7.14 5.95 -5.14
C LYS A 94 6.87 4.99 -3.98
N PHE A 95 7.09 5.46 -2.76
CA PHE A 95 6.88 4.68 -1.54
C PHE A 95 5.49 4.96 -0.97
N GLU A 96 4.80 3.91 -0.57
CA GLU A 96 3.64 4.02 0.31
C GLU A 96 3.91 3.23 1.58
N ILE A 97 3.84 3.91 2.73
CA ILE A 97 4.13 3.30 4.03
C ILE A 97 2.82 3.11 4.78
N HIS A 98 2.62 1.90 5.30
CA HIS A 98 1.42 1.50 6.02
C HIS A 98 1.79 0.83 7.34
N SER A 99 1.39 1.43 8.46
CA SER A 99 1.63 0.94 9.81
C SER A 99 0.39 0.34 10.48
N HIS A 100 -0.78 0.45 9.86
CA HIS A 100 -1.99 -0.23 10.33
C HIS A 100 -2.19 -1.55 9.60
N ILE A 101 -1.76 -2.61 10.28
CA ILE A 101 -1.76 -3.96 9.74
C ILE A 101 -2.76 -4.79 10.53
N ILE A 102 -3.69 -5.41 9.80
CA ILE A 102 -4.58 -6.45 10.30
C ILE A 102 -4.04 -7.77 9.79
N LEU A 103 -3.44 -8.54 10.68
CA LEU A 103 -2.92 -9.86 10.37
C LEU A 103 -4.05 -10.89 10.45
N MET A 104 -4.29 -11.62 9.36
CA MET A 104 -5.25 -12.73 9.30
C MET A 104 -4.60 -14.11 9.13
N GLU A 105 -3.27 -14.14 9.07
CA GLU A 105 -2.46 -15.35 9.07
C GLU A 105 -1.85 -15.60 10.46
N ALA A 106 -1.22 -16.75 10.67
CA ALA A 106 -0.68 -17.11 11.99
C ALA A 106 0.44 -16.17 12.46
N SER A 107 1.25 -15.68 11.51
CA SER A 107 2.33 -14.72 11.74
C SER A 107 2.56 -13.87 10.49
N LEU A 108 3.31 -12.77 10.61
CA LEU A 108 3.65 -11.94 9.45
C LEU A 108 4.44 -12.73 8.41
N GLU A 109 5.38 -13.57 8.86
CA GLU A 109 6.26 -14.40 8.02
C GLU A 109 5.51 -15.45 7.22
N SER A 110 4.32 -15.85 7.69
CA SER A 110 3.44 -16.74 6.94
C SER A 110 2.65 -16.03 5.85
N GLY A 111 2.59 -14.69 5.88
CA GLY A 111 1.90 -13.87 4.90
C GLY A 111 2.75 -13.66 3.64
N HIS A 112 2.18 -13.92 2.48
CA HIS A 112 2.81 -13.63 1.19
C HIS A 112 1.93 -12.75 0.28
N GLN A 113 0.71 -12.41 0.70
CA GLN A 113 -0.19 -11.50 0.00
C GLN A 113 -0.82 -10.50 0.97
N LEU A 114 -1.25 -9.36 0.45
CA LEU A 114 -2.01 -8.38 1.20
C LEU A 114 -3.03 -7.62 0.37
N LEU A 115 -4.01 -7.07 1.08
CA LEU A 115 -4.99 -6.13 0.56
C LEU A 115 -4.76 -4.76 1.20
N ILE A 116 -4.82 -3.69 0.40
CA ILE A 116 -4.72 -2.31 0.91
C ILE A 116 -6.06 -1.62 0.68
N ILE A 117 -6.68 -1.18 1.76
CA ILE A 117 -7.99 -0.54 1.76
C ILE A 117 -7.78 0.98 1.69
N LYS A 118 -7.86 1.53 0.48
CA LYS A 118 -7.56 2.94 0.21
C LYS A 118 -8.85 3.76 0.11
N PRO A 119 -8.96 4.87 0.85
CA PRO A 119 -10.02 5.84 0.66
C PRO A 119 -10.13 6.32 -0.79
N ARG A 120 -11.34 6.60 -1.24
CA ARG A 120 -11.65 7.29 -2.50
C ARG A 120 -12.03 8.73 -2.24
N SER A 121 -12.06 9.54 -3.29
CA SER A 121 -12.48 10.94 -3.22
C SER A 121 -13.85 11.11 -2.58
N LEU A 122 -14.81 10.20 -2.84
CA LEU A 122 -16.13 10.28 -2.24
C LEU A 122 -16.12 10.21 -0.70
N LEU A 123 -15.14 9.52 -0.12
CA LEU A 123 -14.98 9.52 1.35
C LEU A 123 -14.46 10.87 1.83
N LEU A 124 -13.51 11.48 1.11
CA LEU A 124 -13.04 12.83 1.41
C LEU A 124 -14.18 13.86 1.29
N ASP A 125 -14.98 13.75 0.23
CA ASP A 125 -16.12 14.63 -0.01
C ASP A 125 -17.14 14.49 1.12
N TRP A 126 -17.44 13.25 1.54
CA TRP A 126 -18.27 13.00 2.71
C TRP A 126 -17.68 13.61 3.99
N MET A 127 -16.37 13.46 4.24
CA MET A 127 -15.72 14.02 5.43
C MET A 127 -15.85 15.54 5.47
N LYS A 128 -15.68 16.21 4.33
CA LYS A 128 -15.84 17.67 4.22
C LYS A 128 -17.27 18.07 4.54
N SER A 129 -18.25 17.39 3.96
CA SER A 129 -19.67 17.69 4.25
C SER A 129 -20.11 17.30 5.66
N ALA A 130 -19.44 16.34 6.31
CA ALA A 130 -19.74 15.98 7.69
C ALA A 130 -19.31 17.05 8.71
N VAL A 131 -18.37 17.93 8.35
CA VAL A 131 -17.91 19.02 9.21
C VAL A 131 -18.39 20.40 8.77
N GLU A 132 -19.16 20.48 7.67
CA GLU A 132 -19.83 21.71 7.23
C GLU A 132 -20.70 22.26 8.38
N GLY A 133 -20.46 23.52 8.77
CA GLY A 133 -21.10 24.21 9.89
C GLY A 133 -20.33 24.15 11.22
N HIS A 134 -19.16 23.52 11.26
CA HIS A 134 -18.27 23.49 12.43
C HIS A 134 -16.96 24.24 12.14
N GLU A 135 -16.93 25.57 12.31
CA GLU A 135 -15.79 26.44 11.95
C GLU A 135 -14.41 25.92 12.43
N ASP A 136 -14.33 25.35 13.63
CA ASP A 136 -13.09 24.79 14.18
C ASP A 136 -12.59 23.53 13.43
N LEU A 137 -13.50 22.70 12.93
CA LEU A 137 -13.20 21.46 12.19
C LEU A 137 -13.09 21.69 10.69
N GLU A 138 -13.78 22.70 10.15
CA GLU A 138 -13.68 23.11 8.74
C GLU A 138 -12.25 23.52 8.37
N ASN A 139 -11.64 24.38 9.19
CA ASN A 139 -10.25 24.82 8.97
C ASN A 139 -9.25 23.66 8.99
N VAL A 140 -9.53 22.61 9.77
CA VAL A 140 -8.68 21.41 9.85
C VAL A 140 -8.90 20.49 8.64
N ILE A 141 -10.15 20.27 8.23
CA ILE A 141 -10.46 19.37 7.09
C ILE A 141 -10.07 19.99 5.74
N GLU A 142 -10.07 21.32 5.61
CA GLU A 142 -9.73 22.01 4.36
C GLU A 142 -8.30 21.70 3.90
N GLY A 143 -7.38 21.50 4.84
CA GLY A 143 -6.00 21.07 4.57
C GLY A 143 -5.86 19.58 4.23
N VAL A 144 -6.90 18.76 4.42
CA VAL A 144 -6.86 17.32 4.17
C VAL A 144 -7.10 17.03 2.70
N SER A 145 -6.13 16.38 2.07
CA SER A 145 -6.21 15.87 0.71
C SER A 145 -6.44 14.35 0.68
N LEU A 146 -6.87 13.84 -0.47
CA LEU A 146 -6.99 12.38 -0.65
C LEU A 146 -5.64 11.68 -0.45
N SER A 147 -4.53 12.31 -0.84
CA SER A 147 -3.19 11.80 -0.56
C SER A 147 -2.97 11.55 0.93
N ASN A 148 -3.38 12.47 1.81
CA ASN A 148 -3.26 12.32 3.25
C ASN A 148 -4.11 11.17 3.79
N LEU A 149 -5.30 10.93 3.22
CA LEU A 149 -6.16 9.80 3.61
C LEU A 149 -5.65 8.45 3.11
N THR A 150 -5.00 8.44 1.95
CA THR A 150 -4.40 7.23 1.37
C THR A 150 -3.04 6.91 1.99
N GLU A 151 -2.37 7.91 2.54
CA GLU A 151 -1.17 7.75 3.37
C GLU A 151 -1.54 6.90 4.58
N ASN A 152 -0.77 5.83 4.82
CA ASN A 152 -1.06 4.87 5.87
C ASN A 152 -2.47 4.24 5.80
N ALA A 153 -2.94 3.86 4.60
CA ALA A 153 -4.14 3.03 4.42
C ALA A 153 -4.12 1.70 5.23
N THR A 154 -5.30 1.10 5.46
CA THR A 154 -5.41 -0.14 6.24
C THR A 154 -4.92 -1.31 5.40
N VAL A 155 -4.02 -2.12 5.94
CA VAL A 155 -3.48 -3.31 5.29
C VAL A 155 -4.07 -4.56 5.93
N LEU A 156 -4.57 -5.48 5.13
CA LEU A 156 -4.95 -6.82 5.56
C LEU A 156 -3.96 -7.82 4.98
N ILE A 157 -3.24 -8.54 5.83
CA ILE A 157 -2.35 -9.62 5.41
C ILE A 157 -3.13 -10.92 5.48
N LYS A 158 -3.38 -11.48 4.29
CA LYS A 158 -4.13 -12.71 4.12
C LYS A 158 -3.69 -13.40 2.83
N ASN A 159 -3.42 -14.69 2.93
CA ASN A 159 -3.14 -15.52 1.78
C ASN A 159 -4.46 -16.02 1.18
N PHE A 160 -4.61 -15.81 -0.13
CA PHE A 160 -5.71 -16.33 -0.92
C PHE A 160 -5.16 -17.31 -1.95
N PRO A 161 -5.80 -18.48 -2.12
CA PRO A 161 -5.38 -19.43 -3.15
C PRO A 161 -5.65 -18.90 -4.55
N ASP A 162 -6.70 -18.07 -4.72
CA ASP A 162 -7.03 -17.43 -5.99
C ASP A 162 -7.83 -16.13 -5.83
N LEU A 163 -8.01 -15.41 -6.95
CA LEU A 163 -8.76 -14.16 -7.01
C LEU A 163 -10.26 -14.33 -6.71
N LYS A 164 -10.84 -15.52 -6.92
CA LYS A 164 -12.26 -15.79 -6.69
C LYS A 164 -12.54 -15.87 -5.20
N GLU A 165 -11.71 -16.58 -4.45
CA GLU A 165 -11.78 -16.63 -2.99
C GLU A 165 -11.54 -15.26 -2.37
N MET A 166 -10.56 -14.51 -2.87
CA MET A 166 -10.31 -13.13 -2.44
C MET A 166 -11.53 -12.22 -2.65
N ARG A 167 -12.15 -12.26 -3.84
CA ARG A 167 -13.38 -11.49 -4.11
C ARG A 167 -14.53 -11.91 -3.20
N SER A 168 -14.66 -13.21 -2.94
CA SER A 168 -15.70 -13.75 -2.05
C SER A 168 -15.49 -13.30 -0.62
N PHE A 169 -14.24 -13.30 -0.15
CA PHE A 169 -13.85 -12.77 1.15
C PHE A 169 -14.22 -11.29 1.29
N ILE A 170 -13.79 -10.45 0.35
CA ILE A 170 -14.10 -9.01 0.38
C ILE A 170 -15.62 -8.78 0.41
N LYS A 171 -16.39 -9.48 -0.42
CA LYS A 171 -17.86 -9.36 -0.46
C LYS A 171 -18.53 -9.83 0.83
N LYS A 172 -17.93 -10.79 1.55
CA LYS A 172 -18.44 -11.28 2.82
C LYS A 172 -18.09 -10.35 3.98
N TYR A 173 -16.91 -9.72 3.93
CA TYR A 173 -16.34 -8.98 5.06
C TYR A 173 -16.25 -7.46 4.83
N TYR A 174 -16.91 -6.91 3.81
CA TYR A 174 -16.86 -5.46 3.52
C TYR A 174 -17.28 -4.58 4.71
N LYS A 175 -18.23 -5.03 5.55
CA LYS A 175 -18.65 -4.28 6.74
C LYS A 175 -17.55 -4.19 7.80
N PRO A 176 -16.99 -5.30 8.32
CA PRO A 176 -15.84 -5.23 9.22
C PRO A 176 -14.65 -4.46 8.65
N ILE A 177 -14.37 -4.62 7.34
CA ILE A 177 -13.27 -3.90 6.66
C ILE A 177 -13.54 -2.39 6.64
N PHE A 178 -14.78 -1.99 6.37
CA PHE A 178 -15.22 -0.60 6.40
C PHE A 178 -15.07 -0.02 7.81
N GLU A 179 -15.66 -0.68 8.81
CA GLU A 179 -15.65 -0.21 10.21
C GLU A 179 -14.22 -0.04 10.72
N THR A 180 -13.35 -1.02 10.43
CA THR A 180 -11.94 -0.96 10.86
C THR A 180 -11.14 0.13 10.13
N SER A 181 -11.47 0.41 8.87
CA SER A 181 -10.85 1.51 8.14
C SER A 181 -11.35 2.87 8.63
N MET A 182 -12.66 2.97 8.90
CA MET A 182 -13.31 4.20 9.36
C MET A 182 -12.95 4.57 10.79
N SER A 183 -12.72 3.60 11.68
CA SER A 183 -12.32 3.87 13.06
C SER A 183 -10.99 4.61 13.19
N ARG A 184 -10.20 4.70 12.12
CA ARG A 184 -8.99 5.52 12.07
C ARG A 184 -9.23 6.93 11.55
N ILE A 185 -10.31 7.12 10.80
CA ILE A 185 -10.65 8.37 10.16
C ILE A 185 -11.54 9.19 11.10
N SER A 186 -12.49 8.56 11.76
CA SER A 186 -13.39 9.20 12.73
C SER A 186 -13.77 8.26 13.86
N ASN A 187 -13.79 8.79 15.09
CA ASN A 187 -14.23 8.07 16.28
C ASN A 187 -15.76 8.10 16.46
N GLN A 188 -16.49 8.90 15.68
CA GLN A 188 -17.95 9.05 15.75
C GLN A 188 -18.67 8.07 14.81
N SER A 189 -18.74 6.80 15.23
CA SER A 189 -19.37 5.74 14.42
C SER A 189 -20.83 5.99 14.04
N SER A 190 -21.56 6.80 14.81
CA SER A 190 -22.94 7.21 14.52
C SER A 190 -23.07 8.11 13.29
N GLU A 191 -22.00 8.78 12.90
CA GLU A 191 -21.98 9.76 11.80
C GLU A 191 -21.43 9.17 10.51
N TRP A 192 -20.82 7.98 10.57
CA TRP A 192 -20.24 7.31 9.41
C TRP A 192 -21.28 7.09 8.29
N PRO A 193 -20.85 7.08 7.02
CA PRO A 193 -21.76 6.84 5.92
C PRO A 193 -22.35 5.43 6.02
N LEU A 194 -23.63 5.31 5.68
CA LEU A 194 -24.34 4.03 5.74
C LEU A 194 -23.83 3.07 4.65
N VAL A 195 -23.03 2.08 5.05
CA VAL A 195 -22.53 1.04 4.15
C VAL A 195 -23.25 -0.29 4.40
N ASN A 196 -24.37 -0.48 3.71
CA ASN A 196 -25.18 -1.69 3.82
C ASN A 196 -24.91 -2.74 2.73
N SER A 197 -24.08 -2.43 1.73
CA SER A 197 -23.76 -3.33 0.61
C SER A 197 -22.30 -3.20 0.18
N TYR A 198 -21.77 -4.22 -0.52
CA TYR A 198 -20.44 -4.16 -1.12
C TYR A 198 -20.31 -3.04 -2.18
N GLN A 199 -21.41 -2.72 -2.87
CA GLN A 199 -21.44 -1.62 -3.83
C GLN A 199 -21.23 -0.27 -3.13
N ALA A 200 -21.96 -0.02 -2.03
CA ALA A 200 -21.77 1.19 -1.22
C ALA A 200 -20.34 1.28 -0.67
N PHE A 201 -19.80 0.17 -0.16
CA PHE A 201 -18.39 0.09 0.26
C PHE A 201 -17.42 0.52 -0.86
N SER A 202 -17.63 0.01 -2.07
CA SER A 202 -16.76 0.27 -3.22
C SER A 202 -16.81 1.71 -3.75
N GLN A 203 -17.80 2.50 -3.32
CA GLN A 203 -17.86 3.93 -3.62
C GLN A 203 -16.89 4.73 -2.72
N TYR A 204 -16.74 4.33 -1.45
CA TYR A 204 -15.87 5.00 -0.48
C TYR A 204 -14.45 4.47 -0.46
N PHE A 205 -14.25 3.18 -0.79
CA PHE A 205 -12.94 2.54 -0.74
C PHE A 205 -12.59 1.82 -2.04
N THR A 206 -11.31 1.79 -2.35
CA THR A 206 -10.72 0.88 -3.33
C THR A 206 -9.83 -0.13 -2.64
N ILE A 207 -9.69 -1.31 -3.23
CA ILE A 207 -8.84 -2.36 -2.70
C ILE A 207 -7.67 -2.55 -3.66
N GLY A 208 -6.47 -2.24 -3.20
CA GLY A 208 -5.22 -2.66 -3.83
C GLY A 208 -4.96 -4.12 -3.47
N ILE A 209 -4.58 -4.93 -4.47
CA ILE A 209 -4.22 -6.33 -4.28
C ILE A 209 -2.72 -6.43 -4.57
N HIS A 210 -1.98 -6.97 -3.62
CA HIS A 210 -0.54 -7.17 -3.74
C HIS A 210 -0.22 -8.62 -3.45
N THR A 211 0.32 -9.32 -4.45
CA THR A 211 0.62 -10.76 -4.36
C THR A 211 2.04 -11.05 -3.90
N GLN A 212 2.84 -10.01 -3.72
CA GLN A 212 4.24 -10.06 -3.34
C GLN A 212 4.44 -9.33 -2.01
N LEU A 213 4.28 -10.05 -0.90
CA LEU A 213 4.75 -9.59 0.41
C LEU A 213 6.11 -10.22 0.70
N VAL A 214 7.14 -9.38 0.81
CA VAL A 214 8.54 -9.79 0.98
C VAL A 214 9.03 -9.38 2.35
N HIS A 215 9.72 -10.31 3.01
CA HIS A 215 10.41 -10.06 4.27
C HIS A 215 11.88 -9.80 3.98
N LEU A 216 12.38 -8.64 4.39
CA LEU A 216 13.80 -8.33 4.22
C LEU A 216 14.64 -9.13 5.23
N PRO A 217 15.83 -9.62 4.82
CA PRO A 217 16.75 -10.25 5.75
C PRO A 217 17.23 -9.23 6.79
N HIS A 218 17.25 -9.63 8.06
CA HIS A 218 17.71 -8.79 9.18
C HIS A 218 19.23 -8.61 9.22
#